data_AF-A0A973HSF8-F1
#
_entry.id   AF-A0A973HSF8-F1
#
_cell.length_a   1.000
_cell.length_b   1.000
_cell.length_c   1.000
_cell.angle_alpha   90.00
_cell.angle_beta   90.00
_cell.angle_gamma   90.00
#
_symmetry.space_group_name_H-M   'P 1'
#
loop_
_entity.id
_entity.type
_entity.pdbx_description
1 polymer ?
#
loop_
_entity_poly.entity_id
_entity_poly.type
_entity_poly.pdbx_seq_one_letter_code
_entity_poly.pdbx_strand_id
1 'polypeptide(L)'
;LRRFGLRAPVTLLGVDGDGYVIFGVSDPGADGEKATNNVATQLREKLRLPADEESEIASRPLAPDFEAPVLDSETPFELAALRGKPVLLLFFLHTCPHCHEVLEFLRDELAEMPTDARPELVGLEITGKRHSVRARMAQHELDFFPVLFDPDGSIQQAYGVFAGVPDLVMIDAEGRIAERLQGWNDDARALTRMRLARLAGQPVPMLLSQQGYSGSEVCGVCHQSEFETWRMTSHARAFDTLIRHDAASDPECVGCHVVGFRKPGGFEISPPSAWLEDVGCESCHGRGGAHLSPDFTPAGDYQQACLACHDTKHSLGFEYARFVPRVSHAVNAALLALPADARERALADRGAVRENLLPTGATYVGSEACRSCHPGEFATWSANPHARAVETLAAEQQERNTDCLACHTTAPGNPGGFPPGAAVSTHPDLARVGCESCHGPGGDHVAEDARRLGSIVSLADKCDSCVILQICGRCHDDANDPGFEFEVEEKIERVRHGTIEAGTGKPLADQARLTHPRLEGFPRFAIHTSNRASIHPPHFAPARR
;
A
#
# COMPACT_ATOMS: atom_id res chain seq x y z
N LEU A 1 -9.87 21.51 -19.47
CA LEU A 1 -8.50 21.29 -19.98
C LEU A 1 -7.51 22.06 -19.11
N ARG A 2 -6.95 21.39 -18.09
CA ARG A 2 -5.79 21.93 -17.37
C ARG A 2 -4.56 21.56 -18.18
N ARG A 3 -3.75 22.56 -18.55
CA ARG A 3 -2.44 22.33 -19.14
C ARG A 3 -1.45 22.14 -18.01
N PHE A 4 -0.75 21.01 -18.00
CA PHE A 4 0.42 20.80 -17.15
C PHE A 4 1.67 20.99 -18.01
N GLY A 5 2.60 21.81 -17.53
CA GLY A 5 3.89 22.02 -18.18
C GLY A 5 4.87 20.95 -17.72
N LEU A 6 5.15 19.97 -18.58
CA LEU A 6 6.15 18.94 -18.31
C LEU A 6 7.53 19.39 -18.82
N ARG A 7 8.58 19.11 -18.04
CA ARG A 7 9.97 19.53 -18.31
C ARG A 7 10.78 18.52 -19.16
N ALA A 8 10.19 17.40 -19.56
CA ALA A 8 10.79 16.41 -20.45
C ALA A 8 9.73 15.80 -21.39
N PRO A 9 10.09 15.39 -22.62
CA PRO A 9 9.19 14.70 -23.52
C PRO A 9 8.91 13.30 -22.97
N VAL A 10 7.65 13.07 -22.60
CA VAL A 10 7.12 11.74 -22.28
C VAL A 10 6.20 11.36 -23.43
N THR A 11 6.43 10.21 -24.05
CA THR A 11 5.46 9.64 -24.99
C THR A 11 4.43 8.86 -24.17
N LEU A 12 3.30 9.50 -23.91
CA LEU A 12 2.09 8.82 -23.47
C LEU A 12 1.53 8.07 -24.69
N LEU A 13 1.64 6.75 -24.72
CA LEU A 13 1.24 5.92 -25.86
C LEU A 13 -0.25 5.58 -25.87
N GLY A 14 -0.93 5.76 -24.75
CA GLY A 14 -2.38 5.62 -24.64
C GLY A 14 -2.81 5.18 -23.26
N VAL A 15 -4.12 5.16 -23.06
CA VAL A 15 -4.77 4.38 -22.01
C VAL A 15 -5.51 3.27 -22.76
N ASP A 16 -5.24 2.01 -22.43
CA ASP A 16 -5.95 0.90 -23.07
C ASP A 16 -7.40 0.79 -22.58
N GLY A 17 -8.15 -0.18 -23.12
CA GLY A 17 -9.56 -0.40 -22.78
C GLY A 17 -9.81 -0.77 -21.33
N ASP A 18 -8.74 -1.14 -20.60
CA ASP A 18 -8.76 -1.60 -19.21
C ASP A 18 -8.21 -0.53 -18.25
N GLY A 19 -7.86 0.66 -18.75
CA GLY A 19 -7.44 1.80 -17.93
C GLY A 19 -5.93 1.91 -17.70
N TYR A 20 -5.10 1.08 -18.33
CA TYR A 20 -3.65 1.12 -18.14
C TYR A 20 -2.98 2.19 -18.99
N VAL A 21 -2.15 3.02 -18.34
CA VAL A 21 -1.36 4.05 -19.02
C VAL A 21 -0.11 3.41 -19.63
N ILE A 22 -0.03 3.40 -20.95
CA ILE A 22 1.14 2.90 -21.69
C ILE A 22 2.13 4.05 -21.87
N PHE A 23 3.38 3.85 -21.46
CA PHE A 23 4.48 4.77 -21.70
C PHE A 23 5.61 4.10 -22.48
N GLY A 24 6.22 4.86 -23.40
CA GLY A 24 7.41 4.41 -24.12
C GLY A 24 8.68 4.91 -23.43
N VAL A 25 9.55 3.99 -22.99
CA VAL A 25 10.89 4.34 -22.51
C VAL A 25 11.84 4.23 -23.69
N SER A 26 12.51 5.33 -24.05
CA SER A 26 13.49 5.35 -25.14
C SER A 26 14.87 4.93 -24.63
N ASP A 27 15.10 3.62 -24.48
CA ASP A 27 16.45 3.04 -24.40
C ASP A 27 16.45 1.57 -24.88
N PRO A 28 17.17 1.21 -25.96
CA PRO A 28 17.23 -0.16 -26.47
C PRO A 28 18.26 -1.07 -25.76
N GLY A 29 18.92 -0.62 -24.68
CA GLY A 29 20.06 -1.34 -24.09
C GLY A 29 19.91 -1.88 -22.66
N ALA A 30 18.87 -1.53 -21.92
CA ALA A 30 18.67 -2.03 -20.56
C ALA A 30 17.80 -3.29 -20.57
N ASP A 31 18.20 -4.32 -19.82
CA ASP A 31 17.32 -5.46 -19.51
C ASP A 31 15.97 -4.91 -19.03
N GLY A 32 14.95 -5.08 -19.89
CA GLY A 32 13.77 -4.22 -19.96
C GLY A 32 12.81 -4.29 -18.78
N GLU A 33 13.16 -4.99 -17.70
CA GLU A 33 12.32 -5.25 -16.53
C GLU A 33 12.70 -4.35 -15.34
N LYS A 34 13.99 -4.03 -15.16
CA LYS A 34 14.45 -3.19 -14.03
C LYS A 34 14.28 -1.69 -14.26
N ALA A 35 14.51 -1.23 -15.49
CA ALA A 35 14.32 0.17 -15.87
C ALA A 35 12.82 0.54 -15.87
N THR A 36 11.94 -0.39 -16.27
CA THR A 36 10.48 -0.22 -16.20
C THR A 36 9.99 -0.16 -14.76
N ASN A 37 10.53 -0.98 -13.84
CA ASN A 37 10.09 -1.00 -12.45
C ASN A 37 10.38 0.31 -11.71
N ASN A 38 11.50 0.99 -12.01
CA ASN A 38 11.82 2.27 -11.37
C ASN A 38 11.01 3.46 -11.93
N VAL A 39 10.78 3.50 -13.25
CA VAL A 39 9.88 4.50 -13.86
C VAL A 39 8.45 4.26 -13.39
N ALA A 40 8.02 3.00 -13.31
CA ALA A 40 6.76 2.62 -12.71
C ALA A 40 6.69 3.09 -11.25
N THR A 41 7.70 2.84 -10.42
CA THR A 41 7.73 3.28 -9.01
C THR A 41 7.58 4.80 -8.87
N GLN A 42 8.29 5.61 -9.65
CA GLN A 42 8.15 7.07 -9.60
C GLN A 42 6.82 7.58 -10.16
N LEU A 43 6.31 6.95 -11.21
CA LEU A 43 4.97 7.26 -11.72
C LEU A 43 3.93 6.87 -10.68
N ARG A 44 4.09 5.73 -10.03
CA ARG A 44 3.22 5.27 -8.94
C ARG A 44 3.27 6.24 -7.78
N GLU A 45 4.43 6.68 -7.32
CA GLU A 45 4.55 7.70 -6.27
C GLU A 45 3.86 9.02 -6.68
N LYS A 46 4.12 9.53 -7.90
CA LYS A 46 3.53 10.80 -8.38
C LYS A 46 2.04 10.72 -8.66
N LEU A 47 1.57 9.56 -9.11
CA LEU A 47 0.16 9.27 -9.36
C LEU A 47 -0.52 8.67 -8.13
N ARG A 48 0.22 8.50 -7.03
CA ARG A 48 -0.17 7.86 -5.77
C ARG A 48 -0.79 6.48 -5.99
N LEU A 49 -0.28 5.70 -6.93
CA LEU A 49 -0.68 4.31 -7.17
C LEU A 49 0.00 3.39 -6.14
N PRO A 50 -0.63 2.25 -5.79
CA PRO A 50 -0.07 1.32 -4.81
C PRO A 50 1.30 0.77 -5.21
N ALA A 51 2.17 0.52 -4.23
CA ALA A 51 3.44 -0.14 -4.49
C ALA A 51 3.21 -1.59 -4.98
N ASP A 52 4.03 -2.05 -5.95
CA ASP A 52 4.07 -3.46 -6.32
C ASP A 52 4.62 -4.31 -5.16
N GLU A 53 4.19 -5.55 -5.04
CA GLU A 53 4.49 -6.42 -3.88
C GLU A 53 5.98 -6.76 -3.70
N GLU A 54 6.81 -6.45 -4.70
CA GLU A 54 8.23 -6.83 -4.79
C GLU A 54 9.21 -5.80 -4.20
N SER A 55 8.84 -5.10 -3.13
CA SER A 55 9.88 -4.46 -2.32
C SER A 55 10.65 -5.57 -1.63
N GLU A 56 11.93 -5.79 -2.00
CA GLU A 56 12.84 -6.67 -1.27
C GLU A 56 12.98 -6.17 0.17
N ILE A 57 12.03 -6.56 1.01
CA ILE A 57 12.07 -6.36 2.44
C ILE A 57 13.13 -7.35 2.92
N ALA A 58 14.40 -6.97 2.91
CA ALA A 58 15.49 -7.87 3.24
C ALA A 58 16.81 -7.18 3.53
N SER A 59 17.28 -7.28 4.78
CA SER A 59 18.68 -7.12 5.21
C SER A 59 19.53 -6.17 4.34
N ARG A 60 19.69 -4.91 4.75
CA ARG A 60 20.58 -3.90 4.14
C ARG A 60 21.59 -4.53 3.18
N PRO A 61 21.33 -4.49 1.86
CA PRO A 61 22.10 -5.27 0.90
C PRO A 61 23.56 -4.83 0.93
N LEU A 62 24.47 -5.75 0.64
CA LEU A 62 25.85 -5.34 0.41
C LEU A 62 25.87 -4.37 -0.78
N ALA A 63 26.57 -3.26 -0.64
CA ALA A 63 26.76 -2.34 -1.75
C ALA A 63 27.53 -3.06 -2.87
N PRO A 64 27.04 -3.06 -4.14
CA PRO A 64 27.77 -3.62 -5.26
C PRO A 64 29.17 -3.02 -5.34
N ASP A 65 30.19 -3.87 -5.37
CA ASP A 65 31.58 -3.42 -5.47
C ASP A 65 31.88 -2.90 -6.88
N PHE A 66 32.79 -1.94 -6.98
CA PHE A 66 33.20 -1.37 -8.27
C PHE A 66 34.57 -0.70 -8.22
N GLU A 67 35.15 -0.56 -9.41
CA GLU A 67 36.32 0.27 -9.69
C GLU A 67 35.94 1.38 -10.67
N ALA A 68 36.40 2.60 -10.44
CA ALA A 68 36.04 3.75 -11.28
C ALA A 68 37.19 4.74 -11.52
N PRO A 69 37.31 5.32 -12.73
CA PRO A 69 38.23 6.41 -12.99
C PRO A 69 37.91 7.67 -12.16
N VAL A 70 38.93 8.30 -11.58
CA VAL A 70 38.82 9.52 -10.77
C VAL A 70 39.19 10.76 -11.60
N LEU A 71 38.44 11.86 -11.49
CA LEU A 71 38.59 13.07 -12.29
C LEU A 71 40.04 13.55 -12.44
N ASP A 72 40.74 13.66 -11.32
CA ASP A 72 42.09 14.25 -11.21
C ASP A 72 43.15 13.25 -10.71
N SER A 73 42.93 11.94 -10.92
CA SER A 73 43.89 10.89 -10.57
C SER A 73 44.00 9.81 -11.65
N GLU A 74 45.23 9.33 -11.86
CA GLU A 74 45.54 8.17 -12.71
C GLU A 74 45.29 6.84 -11.98
N THR A 75 45.25 6.86 -10.64
CA THR A 75 44.87 5.69 -9.83
C THR A 75 43.34 5.60 -9.77
N PRO A 76 42.75 4.45 -10.12
CA PRO A 76 41.30 4.26 -10.01
C PRO A 76 40.87 4.24 -8.54
N PHE A 77 39.61 4.55 -8.31
CA PHE A 77 38.95 4.37 -7.03
C PHE A 77 38.41 2.94 -6.93
N GLU A 78 38.52 2.32 -5.76
CA GLU A 78 37.96 0.99 -5.46
C GLU A 78 37.07 1.11 -4.22
N LEU A 79 35.77 0.75 -4.33
CA LEU A 79 34.86 0.84 -3.18
C LEU A 79 35.29 -0.08 -2.04
N ALA A 80 35.77 -1.29 -2.36
CA ALA A 80 36.31 -2.24 -1.40
C ALA A 80 37.44 -1.67 -0.52
N ALA A 81 38.22 -0.69 -1.01
CA ALA A 81 39.29 -0.07 -0.24
C ALA A 81 38.76 0.77 0.95
N LEU A 82 37.48 1.12 0.97
CA LEU A 82 36.84 1.87 2.05
C LEU A 82 36.17 1.00 3.13
N ARG A 83 36.29 -0.33 3.08
CA ARG A 83 35.75 -1.21 4.14
C ARG A 83 36.30 -0.79 5.51
N GLY A 84 35.40 -0.72 6.50
CA GLY A 84 35.68 -0.20 7.83
C GLY A 84 35.43 1.31 7.99
N LYS A 85 35.11 2.04 6.91
CA LYS A 85 34.73 3.44 6.93
C LYS A 85 33.37 3.63 6.24
N PRO A 86 32.41 4.37 6.84
CA PRO A 86 31.16 4.69 6.15
C PRO A 86 31.40 5.52 4.89
N VAL A 87 30.56 5.32 3.87
CA VAL A 87 30.67 5.99 2.57
C VAL A 87 29.35 6.64 2.18
N LEU A 88 29.42 7.86 1.65
CA LEU A 88 28.32 8.54 0.99
C LEU A 88 28.60 8.49 -0.52
N LEU A 89 27.89 7.61 -1.23
CA LEU A 89 28.00 7.51 -2.69
C LEU A 89 26.88 8.33 -3.32
N LEU A 90 27.23 9.45 -3.96
CA LEU A 90 26.28 10.34 -4.61
C LEU A 90 26.34 10.16 -6.13
N PHE A 91 25.26 9.71 -6.75
CA PHE A 91 25.09 9.78 -8.20
C PHE A 91 24.59 11.17 -8.55
N PHE A 92 25.32 11.88 -9.42
CA PHE A 92 25.02 13.28 -9.70
C PHE A 92 25.35 13.71 -11.14
N LEU A 93 24.86 14.90 -11.46
CA LEU A 93 25.23 15.66 -12.65
C LEU A 93 25.79 17.02 -12.22
N HIS A 94 26.96 17.36 -12.72
CA HIS A 94 27.61 18.65 -12.49
C HIS A 94 26.75 19.87 -12.88
N THR A 95 25.72 19.68 -13.70
CA THR A 95 24.77 20.72 -14.14
C THR A 95 23.44 20.72 -13.37
N CYS A 96 23.19 19.76 -12.48
CA CYS A 96 21.91 19.61 -11.77
C CYS A 96 21.87 20.49 -10.50
N PRO A 97 20.93 21.45 -10.38
CA PRO A 97 20.83 22.32 -9.21
C PRO A 97 20.57 21.55 -7.90
N HIS A 98 19.69 20.54 -7.93
CA HIS A 98 19.42 19.73 -6.73
C HIS A 98 20.63 18.89 -6.30
N CYS A 99 21.50 18.50 -7.23
CA CYS A 99 22.78 17.88 -6.87
C CYS A 99 23.71 18.86 -6.15
N HIS A 100 23.72 20.13 -6.57
CA HIS A 100 24.48 21.19 -5.88
C HIS A 100 23.95 21.41 -4.46
N GLU A 101 22.63 21.46 -4.28
CA GLU A 101 22.00 21.60 -2.96
C GLU A 101 22.37 20.45 -2.00
N VAL A 102 22.40 19.20 -2.50
CA VAL A 102 22.87 18.05 -1.71
C VAL A 102 24.34 18.21 -1.34
N LEU A 103 25.19 18.57 -2.31
CA LEU A 103 26.62 18.71 -2.08
C LEU A 103 26.95 19.84 -1.10
N GLU A 104 26.26 20.99 -1.19
CA GLU A 104 26.36 22.07 -0.21
C GLU A 104 25.97 21.61 1.18
N PHE A 105 24.84 20.90 1.30
CA PHE A 105 24.42 20.31 2.56
C PHE A 105 25.46 19.33 3.12
N LEU A 106 25.96 18.41 2.30
CA LEU A 106 26.95 17.42 2.74
C LEU A 106 28.28 18.07 3.11
N ARG A 107 28.73 19.10 2.38
CA ARG A 107 29.92 19.89 2.74
C ARG A 107 29.80 20.42 4.17
N ASP A 108 28.68 21.08 4.46
CA ASP A 108 28.46 21.76 5.73
C ASP A 108 28.31 20.74 6.87
N GLU A 109 27.53 19.67 6.68
CA GLU A 109 27.37 18.63 7.71
C GLU A 109 28.66 17.84 7.97
N LEU A 110 29.44 17.50 6.93
CA LEU A 110 30.69 16.76 7.10
C LEU A 110 31.78 17.62 7.72
N ALA A 111 31.81 18.93 7.46
CA ALA A 111 32.79 19.86 8.04
C ALA A 111 32.70 19.91 9.57
N GLU A 112 31.48 19.84 10.12
CA GLU A 112 31.22 19.84 11.56
C GLU A 112 31.50 18.47 12.22
N MET A 113 31.65 17.39 11.44
CA MET A 113 31.92 16.06 11.97
C MET A 113 33.40 15.83 12.33
N PRO A 114 33.68 15.12 13.44
CA PRO A 114 35.03 14.65 13.76
C PRO A 114 35.64 13.83 12.62
N THR A 115 36.91 14.09 12.30
CA THR A 115 37.59 13.49 11.13
C THR A 115 37.61 11.96 11.15
N ASP A 116 37.70 11.34 12.33
CA ASP A 116 37.72 9.90 12.54
C ASP A 116 36.34 9.24 12.37
N ALA A 117 35.27 9.99 12.62
CA ALA A 117 33.88 9.55 12.45
C ALA A 117 33.27 9.92 11.09
N ARG A 118 33.91 10.83 10.35
CA ARG A 118 33.39 11.41 9.11
C ARG A 118 33.28 10.35 8.00
N PRO A 119 32.08 10.14 7.42
CA PRO A 119 31.91 9.32 6.23
C PRO A 119 32.74 9.85 5.05
N GLU A 120 33.25 8.95 4.20
CA GLU A 120 33.90 9.34 2.95
C GLU A 120 32.84 9.71 1.91
N LEU A 121 32.82 10.95 1.44
CA LEU A 121 31.96 11.36 0.32
C LEU A 121 32.64 11.04 -1.00
N VAL A 122 31.93 10.36 -1.88
CA VAL A 122 32.37 10.03 -3.24
C VAL A 122 31.21 10.31 -4.19
N GLY A 123 31.47 11.04 -5.27
CA GLY A 123 30.41 11.35 -6.25
C GLY A 123 30.69 10.69 -7.59
N LEU A 124 29.69 10.02 -8.16
CA LEU A 124 29.72 9.45 -9.50
C LEU A 124 29.02 10.39 -10.48
N GLU A 125 29.79 11.02 -11.36
CA GLU A 125 29.25 11.82 -12.47
C GLU A 125 28.78 10.89 -13.58
N ILE A 126 27.48 10.96 -13.90
CA ILE A 126 26.86 9.95 -14.77
C ILE A 126 26.94 10.26 -16.28
N THR A 127 27.15 11.51 -16.70
CA THR A 127 27.21 11.85 -18.15
C THR A 127 28.24 12.91 -18.55
N GLY A 128 28.84 13.62 -17.60
CA GLY A 128 29.72 14.76 -17.86
C GLY A 128 31.06 14.40 -18.49
N LYS A 129 31.65 15.39 -19.19
CA LYS A 129 33.05 15.32 -19.66
C LYS A 129 33.97 15.91 -18.60
N ARG A 130 35.12 15.27 -18.34
CA ARG A 130 36.12 15.69 -17.33
C ARG A 130 36.35 17.20 -17.24
N HIS A 131 36.63 17.86 -18.38
CA HIS A 131 36.89 19.31 -18.40
C HIS A 131 35.70 20.14 -17.91
N SER A 132 34.49 19.84 -18.36
CA SER A 132 33.28 20.56 -17.99
C SER A 132 32.92 20.34 -16.52
N VAL A 133 33.06 19.11 -16.05
CA VAL A 133 32.83 18.73 -14.65
C VAL A 133 33.79 19.50 -13.75
N ARG A 134 35.10 19.46 -14.04
CA ARG A 134 36.13 20.20 -13.29
C ARG A 134 35.82 21.69 -13.22
N ALA A 135 35.58 22.31 -14.38
CA ALA A 135 35.31 23.75 -14.45
C ALA A 135 34.05 24.13 -13.64
N ARG A 136 33.01 23.31 -13.70
CA ARG A 136 31.73 23.58 -13.04
C ARG A 136 31.79 23.36 -11.53
N MET A 137 32.44 22.29 -11.06
CA MET A 137 32.59 22.04 -9.62
C MET A 137 33.44 23.11 -8.94
N ALA A 138 34.56 23.50 -9.56
CA ALA A 138 35.40 24.60 -9.07
C ALA A 138 34.66 25.95 -9.07
N GLN A 139 33.80 26.22 -10.07
CA GLN A 139 33.01 27.46 -10.13
C GLN A 139 32.05 27.61 -8.94
N HIS A 140 31.54 26.50 -8.41
CA HIS A 140 30.57 26.48 -7.30
C HIS A 140 31.20 26.09 -5.96
N GLU A 141 32.54 25.94 -5.90
CA GLU A 141 33.25 25.50 -4.69
C GLU A 141 32.77 24.13 -4.17
N LEU A 142 32.46 23.21 -5.10
CA LEU A 142 31.97 21.86 -4.84
C LEU A 142 33.01 20.77 -5.22
N ASP A 143 34.28 21.11 -5.28
CA ASP A 143 35.42 20.24 -5.63
C ASP A 143 36.13 19.65 -4.39
N PHE A 144 35.40 19.44 -3.30
CA PHE A 144 35.93 19.00 -1.99
C PHE A 144 35.91 17.47 -1.78
N PHE A 145 35.55 16.69 -2.80
CA PHE A 145 35.41 15.23 -2.73
C PHE A 145 35.87 14.55 -4.04
N PRO A 146 36.21 13.26 -4.04
CA PRO A 146 36.54 12.52 -5.26
C PRO A 146 35.35 12.41 -6.21
N VAL A 147 35.53 12.93 -7.43
CA VAL A 147 34.57 12.78 -8.53
C VAL A 147 34.99 11.61 -9.42
N LEU A 148 34.11 10.64 -9.56
CA LEU A 148 34.27 9.42 -10.33
C LEU A 148 33.47 9.48 -11.63
N PHE A 149 33.84 8.63 -12.59
CA PHE A 149 33.14 8.48 -13.87
C PHE A 149 32.71 7.03 -14.08
N ASP A 150 31.55 6.85 -14.71
CA ASP A 150 31.00 5.55 -15.08
C ASP A 150 30.87 5.48 -16.62
N PRO A 151 31.97 5.23 -17.35
CA PRO A 151 32.00 5.39 -18.80
C PRO A 151 31.13 4.37 -19.55
N ASP A 152 30.88 3.20 -18.97
CA ASP A 152 30.07 2.12 -19.56
C ASP A 152 28.69 1.96 -18.90
N GLY A 153 28.39 2.73 -17.86
CA GLY A 153 27.10 2.70 -17.17
C GLY A 153 26.91 1.52 -16.23
N SER A 154 27.93 0.68 -16.05
CA SER A 154 27.84 -0.55 -15.27
C SER A 154 27.57 -0.30 -13.79
N ILE A 155 28.13 0.79 -13.24
CA ILE A 155 27.93 1.16 -11.82
C ILE A 155 26.51 1.66 -11.60
N GLN A 156 26.00 2.53 -12.47
CA GLN A 156 24.61 2.97 -12.44
C GLN A 156 23.65 1.78 -12.54
N GLN A 157 23.93 0.83 -13.43
CA GLN A 157 23.12 -0.37 -13.58
C GLN A 157 23.13 -1.23 -12.32
N ALA A 158 24.31 -1.47 -11.72
CA ALA A 158 24.46 -2.28 -10.52
C ALA A 158 23.71 -1.70 -9.31
N TYR A 159 23.68 -0.37 -9.18
CA TYR A 159 22.95 0.33 -8.11
C TYR A 159 21.49 0.65 -8.49
N GLY A 160 21.05 0.32 -9.70
CA GLY A 160 19.70 0.60 -10.17
C GLY A 160 19.36 2.09 -10.29
N VAL A 161 20.32 2.91 -10.69
CA VAL A 161 20.15 4.37 -10.84
C VAL A 161 19.62 4.66 -12.23
N PHE A 162 18.30 4.68 -12.38
CA PHE A 162 17.61 4.92 -13.67
C PHE A 162 16.66 6.13 -13.63
N ALA A 163 16.36 6.61 -12.42
CA ALA A 163 15.18 7.43 -12.15
C ALA A 163 15.50 8.94 -11.98
N GLY A 164 16.77 9.31 -12.13
CA GLY A 164 17.26 10.68 -12.02
C GLY A 164 18.28 10.87 -10.91
N VAL A 165 18.84 12.08 -10.83
CA VAL A 165 19.81 12.51 -9.83
C VAL A 165 19.31 13.76 -9.11
N PRO A 166 19.70 14.03 -7.86
CA PRO A 166 20.66 13.26 -7.05
C PRO A 166 20.10 11.93 -6.55
N ASP A 167 20.96 10.92 -6.43
CA ASP A 167 20.67 9.66 -5.73
C ASP A 167 21.81 9.42 -4.73
N LEU A 168 21.51 9.55 -3.43
CA LEU A 168 22.47 9.42 -2.36
C LEU A 168 22.33 8.05 -1.70
N VAL A 169 23.37 7.23 -1.82
CA VAL A 169 23.47 5.93 -1.18
C VAL A 169 24.40 6.04 0.03
N MET A 170 23.87 5.79 1.22
CA MET A 170 24.63 5.74 2.46
C MET A 170 25.06 4.31 2.73
N ILE A 171 26.36 4.07 2.82
CA ILE A 171 26.96 2.76 3.01
C ILE A 171 27.62 2.74 4.39
N ASP A 172 27.31 1.75 5.22
CA ASP A 172 27.94 1.56 6.54
C ASP A 172 29.37 1.02 6.44
N ALA A 173 30.05 0.94 7.59
CA ALA A 173 31.45 0.49 7.66
C ALA A 173 31.63 -0.98 7.24
N GLU A 174 30.59 -1.80 7.40
CA GLU A 174 30.54 -3.18 6.90
C GLU A 174 30.33 -3.24 5.38
N GLY A 175 30.08 -2.09 4.75
CA GLY A 175 29.86 -1.89 3.32
C GLY A 175 28.49 -2.40 2.84
N ARG A 176 27.47 -2.25 3.69
CA ARG A 176 26.06 -2.46 3.36
C ARG A 176 25.36 -1.13 3.13
N ILE A 177 24.38 -1.12 2.25
CA ILE A 177 23.53 0.04 2.00
C ILE A 177 22.65 0.26 3.23
N ALA A 178 23.01 1.26 4.03
CA ALA A 178 22.31 1.64 5.23
C ALA A 178 21.02 2.41 4.93
N GLU A 179 21.09 3.36 3.99
CA GLU A 179 19.98 4.21 3.57
C GLU A 179 20.17 4.58 2.09
N ARG A 180 19.08 4.93 1.41
CA ARG A 180 19.11 5.51 0.07
C ARG A 180 18.11 6.65 -0.02
N LEU A 181 18.51 7.76 -0.62
CA LEU A 181 17.66 8.92 -0.82
C LEU A 181 17.67 9.27 -2.30
N GLN A 182 16.52 9.15 -2.93
CA GLN A 182 16.35 9.50 -4.33
C GLN A 182 15.71 10.89 -4.43
N GLY A 183 16.37 11.79 -5.15
CA GLY A 183 16.01 13.20 -5.22
C GLY A 183 16.41 13.99 -3.98
N TRP A 184 16.12 15.29 -4.01
CA TRP A 184 16.40 16.20 -2.91
C TRP A 184 15.34 17.30 -2.83
N ASN A 185 14.89 17.57 -1.61
CA ASN A 185 14.03 18.70 -1.26
C ASN A 185 14.41 19.18 0.15
N ASP A 186 13.88 20.32 0.57
CA ASP A 186 14.20 20.88 1.88
C ASP A 186 13.71 20.01 3.05
N ASP A 187 12.61 19.28 2.86
CA ASP A 187 12.05 18.38 3.88
C ASP A 187 13.00 17.20 4.17
N ALA A 188 13.77 16.74 3.18
CA ALA A 188 14.73 15.65 3.33
C ALA A 188 15.93 16.01 4.22
N ARG A 189 16.28 17.30 4.36
CA ARG A 189 17.50 17.74 5.07
C ARG A 189 17.55 17.24 6.51
N ALA A 190 16.44 17.36 7.23
CA ALA A 190 16.40 17.09 8.66
C ALA A 190 16.56 15.59 8.96
N LEU A 191 15.81 14.74 8.24
CA LEU A 191 15.95 13.28 8.35
C LEU A 191 17.31 12.80 7.86
N THR A 192 17.85 13.41 6.79
CA THR A 192 19.21 13.10 6.29
C THR A 192 20.26 13.40 7.35
N ARG A 193 20.16 14.51 8.07
CA ARG A 193 21.07 14.83 9.18
C ARG A 193 21.03 13.75 10.27
N MET A 194 19.85 13.26 10.64
CA MET A 194 19.73 12.17 11.61
C MET A 194 20.41 10.88 11.10
N ARG A 195 20.16 10.52 9.84
CA ARG A 195 20.78 9.34 9.19
C ARG A 195 22.29 9.46 9.12
N LEU A 196 22.82 10.63 8.76
CA LEU A 196 24.25 10.92 8.72
C LEU A 196 24.89 10.83 10.11
N ALA A 197 24.30 11.47 11.12
CA ALA A 197 24.78 11.39 12.49
C ALA A 197 24.86 9.94 12.96
N ARG A 198 23.82 9.15 12.68
CA ARG A 198 23.80 7.73 13.00
C ARG A 198 24.87 6.93 12.26
N LEU A 199 25.00 7.14 10.94
CA LEU A 199 25.99 6.48 10.09
C LEU A 199 27.41 6.73 10.59
N ALA A 200 27.66 7.96 11.05
CA ALA A 200 28.93 8.40 11.64
C ALA A 200 29.11 8.00 13.12
N GLY A 201 28.18 7.25 13.72
CA GLY A 201 28.22 6.90 15.14
C GLY A 201 28.15 8.10 16.10
N GLN A 202 27.65 9.24 15.63
CA GLN A 202 27.48 10.47 16.40
C GLN A 202 26.14 10.48 17.15
N PRO A 203 26.00 11.34 18.18
CA PRO A 203 24.71 11.58 18.81
C PRO A 203 23.65 12.01 17.77
N VAL A 204 22.58 11.22 17.65
CA VAL A 204 21.51 11.48 16.69
C VAL A 204 20.57 12.55 17.26
N PRO A 205 20.34 13.69 16.59
CA PRO A 205 19.36 14.67 17.03
C PRO A 205 17.95 14.07 16.90
N MET A 206 17.19 14.03 18.00
CA MET A 206 15.81 13.51 17.98
C MET A 206 14.86 14.57 17.40
N LEU A 207 14.49 14.43 16.13
CA LEU A 207 13.57 15.35 15.44
C LEU A 207 12.11 14.99 15.67
N LEU A 208 11.70 14.95 16.93
CA LEU A 208 10.31 14.68 17.28
C LEU A 208 9.48 15.97 17.31
N SER A 209 8.30 15.92 16.70
CA SER A 209 7.37 17.04 16.68
C SER A 209 6.74 17.27 18.06
N GLN A 210 7.02 18.43 18.65
CA GLN A 210 6.50 18.80 19.97
C GLN A 210 5.00 19.08 19.96
N GLN A 211 4.42 19.44 18.82
CA GLN A 211 3.01 19.87 18.70
C GLN A 211 2.19 19.04 17.71
N GLY A 212 2.81 18.07 17.04
CA GLY A 212 2.18 17.21 16.03
C GLY A 212 2.89 15.88 15.91
N TYR A 213 2.75 15.21 14.78
CA TYR A 213 3.30 13.88 14.54
C TYR A 213 4.63 13.97 13.77
N SER A 214 5.48 12.97 13.94
CA SER A 214 6.84 12.95 13.40
C SER A 214 6.99 12.04 12.19
N GLY A 215 6.09 11.07 12.02
CA GLY A 215 6.19 10.05 10.98
C GLY A 215 7.07 8.87 11.40
N SER A 216 6.91 7.73 10.72
CA SER A 216 7.57 6.47 11.09
C SER A 216 9.07 6.48 10.78
N GLU A 217 9.49 7.25 9.79
CA GLU A 217 10.84 7.35 9.25
C GLU A 217 11.80 7.93 10.30
N VAL A 218 11.34 8.92 11.06
CA VAL A 218 12.10 9.51 12.18
C VAL A 218 12.41 8.46 13.23
N CYS A 219 11.45 7.58 13.54
CA CYS A 219 11.63 6.46 14.45
C CYS A 219 12.63 5.45 13.88
N GLY A 220 12.52 5.13 12.59
CA GLY A 220 13.35 4.13 11.91
C GLY A 220 14.84 4.45 11.86
N VAL A 221 15.23 5.71 12.04
CA VAL A 221 16.65 6.06 12.20
C VAL A 221 17.23 5.31 13.41
N CYS A 222 16.62 5.38 14.58
CA CYS A 222 17.15 4.75 15.79
C CYS A 222 16.60 3.33 16.03
N HIS A 223 15.33 3.10 15.73
CA HIS A 223 14.60 1.85 15.96
C HIS A 223 14.49 1.01 14.68
N GLN A 224 15.63 0.66 14.10
CA GLN A 224 15.68 -0.01 12.79
C GLN A 224 14.97 -1.35 12.77
N SER A 225 15.20 -2.19 13.80
CA SER A 225 14.60 -3.53 13.84
C SER A 225 13.08 -3.42 13.91
N GLU A 226 12.57 -2.50 14.72
CA GLU A 226 11.15 -2.22 14.85
C GLU A 226 10.58 -1.65 13.53
N PHE A 227 11.29 -0.71 12.89
CA PHE A 227 10.87 -0.13 11.62
C PHE A 227 10.84 -1.16 10.49
N GLU A 228 11.87 -1.99 10.35
CA GLU A 228 11.89 -3.04 9.31
C GLU A 228 10.80 -4.09 9.56
N THR A 229 10.56 -4.47 10.81
CA THR A 229 9.44 -5.39 11.13
C THR A 229 8.07 -4.75 10.94
N TRP A 230 7.93 -3.44 11.10
CA TRP A 230 6.71 -2.69 10.76
C TRP A 230 6.46 -2.66 9.26
N ARG A 231 7.49 -2.39 8.44
CA ARG A 231 7.43 -2.39 6.96
C ARG A 231 6.95 -3.73 6.38
N MET A 232 7.15 -4.83 7.11
CA MET A 232 6.65 -6.16 6.76
C MET A 232 5.15 -6.37 6.99
N THR A 233 4.45 -5.41 7.61
CA THR A 233 3.03 -5.54 7.94
C THR A 233 2.16 -4.80 6.94
N SER A 234 0.89 -5.20 6.83
CA SER A 234 -0.11 -4.47 6.05
C SER A 234 -0.36 -3.05 6.57
N HIS A 235 0.00 -2.76 7.83
CA HIS A 235 -0.12 -1.42 8.39
C HIS A 235 0.79 -0.40 7.73
N ALA A 236 1.98 -0.82 7.27
CA ALA A 236 2.93 0.04 6.55
C ALA A 236 2.57 0.28 5.08
N ARG A 237 1.43 -0.28 4.63
CA ARG A 237 0.85 -0.11 3.28
C ARG A 237 -0.66 0.07 3.39
N ALA A 238 -1.13 0.63 4.50
CA ALA A 238 -2.55 0.80 4.74
C ALA A 238 -3.13 1.87 3.81
N PHE A 239 -2.41 2.95 3.54
CA PHE A 239 -2.92 4.01 2.68
C PHE A 239 -3.11 3.56 1.23
N ASP A 240 -2.28 2.63 0.75
CA ASP A 240 -2.41 2.00 -0.58
C ASP A 240 -3.80 1.40 -0.81
N THR A 241 -4.43 0.83 0.23
CA THR A 241 -5.78 0.27 0.07
C THR A 241 -6.80 1.36 -0.20
N LEU A 242 -6.62 2.56 0.36
CA LEU A 242 -7.50 3.69 0.08
C LEU A 242 -7.37 4.16 -1.36
N ILE A 243 -6.16 4.12 -1.91
CA ILE A 243 -5.95 4.43 -3.32
C ILE A 243 -6.65 3.40 -4.21
N ARG A 244 -6.44 2.09 -3.96
CA ARG A 244 -7.06 1.01 -4.77
C ARG A 244 -8.57 1.11 -4.84
N HIS A 245 -9.20 1.56 -3.76
CA HIS A 245 -10.66 1.66 -3.65
C HIS A 245 -11.20 3.10 -3.82
N ASP A 246 -10.40 4.05 -4.35
CA ASP A 246 -10.79 5.46 -4.54
C ASP A 246 -11.32 6.15 -3.25
N ALA A 247 -10.84 5.71 -2.09
CA ALA A 247 -11.28 6.12 -0.76
C ALA A 247 -10.27 7.06 -0.06
N ALA A 248 -9.21 7.49 -0.73
CA ALA A 248 -8.14 8.32 -0.15
C ALA A 248 -8.59 9.74 0.28
N SER A 249 -9.82 10.12 -0.06
CA SER A 249 -10.44 11.37 0.39
C SER A 249 -11.65 11.17 1.30
N ASP A 250 -12.04 9.91 1.58
CA ASP A 250 -13.16 9.60 2.46
C ASP A 250 -12.71 9.71 3.94
N PRO A 251 -13.26 10.65 4.71
CA PRO A 251 -12.89 10.81 6.12
C PRO A 251 -13.22 9.60 7.01
N GLU A 252 -14.17 8.74 6.64
CA GLU A 252 -14.43 7.50 7.38
C GLU A 252 -13.27 6.50 7.21
N CYS A 253 -12.72 6.41 5.99
CA CYS A 253 -11.63 5.49 5.68
C CYS A 253 -10.26 6.04 6.11
N VAL A 254 -10.00 7.32 5.82
CA VAL A 254 -8.73 7.98 6.17
C VAL A 254 -8.44 7.88 7.67
N GLY A 255 -9.47 7.96 8.53
CA GLY A 255 -9.30 7.93 9.99
C GLY A 255 -8.58 6.70 10.54
N CYS A 256 -8.62 5.55 9.83
CA CYS A 256 -7.97 4.32 10.25
C CYS A 256 -6.68 3.98 9.46
N HIS A 257 -6.37 4.72 8.40
CA HIS A 257 -5.30 4.37 7.43
C HIS A 257 -4.13 5.37 7.43
N VAL A 258 -4.14 6.33 8.35
CA VAL A 258 -3.12 7.38 8.47
C VAL A 258 -2.80 7.67 9.93
N VAL A 259 -1.70 8.39 10.16
CA VAL A 259 -1.32 8.85 11.49
C VAL A 259 -2.05 10.14 11.87
N GLY A 260 -2.82 10.10 12.96
CA GLY A 260 -3.29 11.31 13.64
C GLY A 260 -4.39 12.11 12.92
N PHE A 261 -5.20 11.49 12.06
CA PHE A 261 -6.27 12.19 11.35
C PHE A 261 -7.17 13.02 12.29
N ARG A 262 -7.47 14.27 11.90
CA ARG A 262 -8.25 15.26 12.67
C ARG A 262 -7.67 15.62 14.05
N LYS A 263 -6.42 15.24 14.33
CA LYS A 263 -5.68 15.69 15.52
C LYS A 263 -4.69 16.79 15.12
N PRO A 264 -4.37 17.73 16.03
CA PRO A 264 -3.40 18.78 15.74
C PRO A 264 -2.07 18.23 15.22
N GLY A 265 -1.63 18.72 14.07
CA GLY A 265 -0.39 18.31 13.41
C GLY A 265 -0.35 16.87 12.90
N GLY A 266 -1.50 16.21 12.78
CA GLY A 266 -1.65 14.89 12.15
C GLY A 266 -1.95 14.98 10.66
N PHE A 267 -2.25 13.83 10.04
CA PHE A 267 -2.50 13.76 8.61
C PHE A 267 -3.65 14.67 8.15
N GLU A 268 -3.39 15.44 7.11
CA GLU A 268 -4.37 16.23 6.37
C GLU A 268 -4.64 15.61 5.00
N ILE A 269 -5.89 15.64 4.51
CA ILE A 269 -6.24 15.11 3.17
C ILE A 269 -5.78 16.07 2.07
N SER A 270 -5.81 17.38 2.35
CA SER A 270 -5.54 18.41 1.35
C SER A 270 -4.91 19.67 1.97
N PRO A 271 -3.64 19.98 1.67
CA PRO A 271 -2.70 19.14 0.94
C PRO A 271 -2.34 17.87 1.75
N PRO A 272 -2.09 16.72 1.08
CA PRO A 272 -1.77 15.49 1.79
C PRO A 272 -0.46 15.58 2.55
N SER A 273 -0.47 15.14 3.81
CA SER A 273 0.74 14.98 4.63
C SER A 273 1.37 13.60 4.39
N ALA A 274 2.08 13.44 3.26
CA ALA A 274 2.53 12.13 2.79
C ALA A 274 3.37 11.33 3.82
N TRP A 275 4.16 12.01 4.64
CA TRP A 275 4.97 11.36 5.70
C TRP A 275 4.16 10.85 6.90
N LEU A 276 2.84 11.08 6.90
CA LEU A 276 1.89 10.57 7.89
C LEU A 276 0.87 9.60 7.27
N GLU A 277 1.07 9.20 6.02
CA GLU A 277 0.34 8.08 5.44
C GLU A 277 0.65 6.78 6.20
N ASP A 278 -0.22 5.81 6.00
CA ASP A 278 -0.18 4.50 6.64
C ASP A 278 -0.48 4.48 8.15
N VAL A 279 -0.67 3.26 8.67
CA VAL A 279 -0.78 3.04 10.11
C VAL A 279 0.64 2.99 10.67
N GLY A 280 1.20 4.18 10.93
CA GLY A 280 2.56 4.38 11.41
C GLY A 280 2.77 4.12 12.90
N CYS A 281 4.02 4.28 13.37
CA CYS A 281 4.43 4.01 14.75
C CYS A 281 3.55 4.74 15.79
N GLU A 282 3.21 5.99 15.49
CA GLU A 282 2.49 6.89 16.41
C GLU A 282 0.99 6.57 16.50
N SER A 283 0.45 5.70 15.64
CA SER A 283 -0.92 5.18 15.74
C SER A 283 -1.10 4.21 16.90
N CYS A 284 -0.05 3.43 17.23
CA CYS A 284 -0.06 2.48 18.34
C CYS A 284 0.64 3.02 19.60
N HIS A 285 1.77 3.72 19.42
CA HIS A 285 2.60 4.18 20.53
C HIS A 285 2.30 5.62 20.99
N GLY A 286 1.42 6.32 20.28
CA GLY A 286 1.13 7.73 20.52
C GLY A 286 2.22 8.66 19.95
N ARG A 287 1.96 9.97 20.01
CA ARG A 287 2.82 11.02 19.45
C ARG A 287 4.23 10.97 20.04
N GLY A 288 5.24 10.78 19.20
CA GLY A 288 6.64 10.63 19.62
C GLY A 288 6.93 9.43 20.54
N GLY A 289 5.98 8.48 20.67
CA GLY A 289 6.14 7.30 21.51
C GLY A 289 6.54 7.61 22.96
N ALA A 290 7.45 6.80 23.51
CA ALA A 290 7.97 6.94 24.88
C ALA A 290 8.68 8.26 25.15
N HIS A 291 9.08 8.98 24.11
CA HIS A 291 9.85 10.22 24.27
C HIS A 291 8.97 11.42 24.60
N LEU A 292 7.73 11.45 24.11
CA LEU A 292 6.83 12.62 24.25
C LEU A 292 5.43 12.28 24.76
N SER A 293 4.95 11.06 24.55
CA SER A 293 3.59 10.67 24.89
C SER A 293 3.50 10.22 26.36
N PRO A 294 2.75 10.92 27.22
CA PRO A 294 2.47 10.45 28.57
C PRO A 294 1.62 9.18 28.58
N ASP A 295 0.87 8.94 27.50
CA ASP A 295 0.03 7.76 27.30
C ASP A 295 0.79 6.60 26.62
N PHE A 296 2.10 6.76 26.39
CA PHE A 296 2.92 5.64 25.92
C PHE A 296 2.84 4.50 26.93
N THR A 297 2.43 3.33 26.45
CA THR A 297 2.32 2.15 27.29
C THR A 297 3.51 1.22 26.97
N PRO A 298 4.56 1.16 27.81
CA PRO A 298 5.71 0.28 27.57
C PRO A 298 5.28 -1.18 27.74
N ALA A 299 5.44 -1.99 26.70
CA ALA A 299 5.10 -3.42 26.70
C ALA A 299 3.67 -3.76 27.19
N GLY A 300 2.76 -2.78 27.15
CA GLY A 300 1.44 -2.94 27.74
C GLY A 300 0.36 -3.31 26.74
N ASP A 301 -0.87 -3.27 27.24
CA ASP A 301 -2.05 -3.66 26.51
C ASP A 301 -2.42 -2.63 25.44
N TYR A 302 -1.99 -2.90 24.20
CA TYR A 302 -2.35 -2.10 23.02
C TYR A 302 -3.79 -2.34 22.53
N GLN A 303 -4.60 -3.12 23.25
CA GLN A 303 -5.96 -3.47 22.82
C GLN A 303 -6.79 -2.25 22.46
N GLN A 304 -6.71 -1.15 23.21
CA GLN A 304 -7.46 0.07 22.87
C GLN A 304 -6.99 0.74 21.59
N ALA A 305 -5.68 0.74 21.31
CA ALA A 305 -5.16 1.26 20.05
C ALA A 305 -5.63 0.39 18.87
N CYS A 306 -5.67 -0.94 19.03
CA CYS A 306 -6.19 -1.83 18.01
C CYS A 306 -7.69 -1.64 17.78
N LEU A 307 -8.49 -1.57 18.85
CA LEU A 307 -9.95 -1.45 18.79
C LEU A 307 -10.43 -0.07 18.29
N ALA A 308 -9.54 0.94 18.20
CA ALA A 308 -9.86 2.22 17.58
C ALA A 308 -10.18 2.10 16.08
N CYS A 309 -9.65 1.05 15.42
CA CYS A 309 -9.88 0.76 14.01
C CYS A 309 -10.46 -0.65 13.80
N HIS A 310 -10.04 -1.64 14.59
CA HIS A 310 -10.51 -3.02 14.50
C HIS A 310 -11.70 -3.27 15.41
N ASP A 311 -12.88 -2.85 14.98
CA ASP A 311 -14.15 -3.14 15.63
C ASP A 311 -15.03 -4.08 14.77
N THR A 312 -16.24 -4.36 15.25
CA THR A 312 -17.20 -5.19 14.52
C THR A 312 -17.72 -4.57 13.23
N LYS A 313 -17.51 -3.26 12.98
CA LYS A 313 -17.91 -2.56 11.75
C LYS A 313 -16.83 -2.68 10.67
N HIS A 314 -15.55 -2.61 11.06
CA HIS A 314 -14.42 -2.48 10.14
C HIS A 314 -13.53 -3.74 10.07
N SER A 315 -13.60 -4.66 11.04
CA SER A 315 -12.76 -5.87 11.06
C SER A 315 -13.47 -7.09 11.66
N LEU A 316 -14.04 -7.93 10.79
CA LEU A 316 -14.69 -9.17 11.24
C LEU A 316 -13.69 -10.20 11.79
N GLY A 317 -14.10 -10.85 12.87
CA GLY A 317 -13.30 -11.89 13.53
C GLY A 317 -11.94 -11.37 14.03
N PHE A 318 -11.81 -10.07 14.29
CA PHE A 318 -10.64 -9.54 14.95
C PHE A 318 -10.66 -9.93 16.43
N GLU A 319 -9.59 -10.61 16.86
CA GLU A 319 -9.37 -11.00 18.23
C GLU A 319 -7.98 -10.52 18.65
N TYR A 320 -7.92 -9.54 19.55
CA TYR A 320 -6.66 -8.87 19.92
C TYR A 320 -5.53 -9.86 20.23
N ALA A 321 -5.79 -10.86 21.09
CA ALA A 321 -4.80 -11.85 21.51
C ALA A 321 -4.27 -12.72 20.35
N ARG A 322 -5.11 -12.98 19.33
CA ARG A 322 -4.75 -13.76 18.15
C ARG A 322 -3.96 -12.93 17.13
N PHE A 323 -4.24 -11.62 17.05
CA PHE A 323 -3.71 -10.73 16.02
C PHE A 323 -2.44 -9.99 16.44
N VAL A 324 -2.28 -9.67 17.72
CA VAL A 324 -1.11 -8.93 18.21
C VAL A 324 0.25 -9.57 17.84
N PRO A 325 0.43 -10.90 17.77
CA PRO A 325 1.71 -11.48 17.36
C PRO A 325 2.10 -11.15 15.91
N ARG A 326 1.14 -10.83 15.03
CA ARG A 326 1.41 -10.50 13.61
C ARG A 326 2.07 -9.14 13.43
N VAL A 327 1.90 -8.24 14.39
CA VAL A 327 2.44 -6.87 14.37
C VAL A 327 3.49 -6.64 15.47
N SER A 328 3.72 -7.62 16.33
CA SER A 328 4.72 -7.53 17.38
C SER A 328 6.12 -7.50 16.79
N HIS A 329 6.87 -6.42 17.07
CA HIS A 329 8.28 -6.30 16.66
C HIS A 329 9.13 -7.46 17.20
N ALA A 330 8.92 -7.88 18.45
CA ALA A 330 9.68 -8.97 19.06
C ALA A 330 9.42 -10.31 18.38
N VAL A 331 8.16 -10.61 18.04
CA VAL A 331 7.81 -11.85 17.31
C VAL A 331 8.33 -11.78 15.88
N ASN A 332 8.19 -10.63 15.22
CA ASN A 332 8.59 -10.45 13.83
C ASN A 332 10.10 -10.29 13.65
N ALA A 333 10.88 -10.00 14.70
CA ALA A 333 12.33 -9.91 14.62
C ALA A 333 12.97 -11.20 14.10
N ALA A 334 12.35 -12.36 14.34
CA ALA A 334 12.79 -13.64 13.77
C ALA A 334 12.77 -13.65 12.23
N LEU A 335 11.88 -12.87 11.59
CA LEU A 335 11.83 -12.74 10.13
C LEU A 335 13.05 -12.03 9.56
N LEU A 336 13.68 -11.12 10.31
CA LEU A 336 14.88 -10.41 9.86
C LEU A 336 16.07 -11.35 9.64
N ALA A 337 16.10 -12.48 10.37
CA ALA A 337 17.15 -13.49 10.26
C ALA A 337 16.92 -14.50 9.13
N LEU A 338 15.73 -14.51 8.51
CA LEU A 338 15.44 -15.43 7.40
C LEU A 338 16.10 -14.95 6.09
N PRO A 339 16.54 -15.88 5.23
CA PRO A 339 16.81 -15.61 3.82
C PRO A 339 15.62 -14.90 3.15
N ALA A 340 15.88 -14.09 2.11
CA ALA A 340 14.87 -13.26 1.47
C ALA A 340 13.66 -14.07 0.97
N ASP A 341 13.91 -15.16 0.26
CA ASP A 341 12.89 -16.06 -0.29
C ASP A 341 12.05 -16.74 0.82
N ALA A 342 12.68 -17.13 1.93
CA ALA A 342 12.01 -17.74 3.06
C ALA A 342 11.15 -16.73 3.82
N ARG A 343 11.62 -15.48 3.95
CA ARG A 343 10.84 -14.39 4.53
C ARG A 343 9.65 -14.04 3.64
N GLU A 344 9.84 -13.92 2.34
CA GLU A 344 8.77 -13.62 1.39
C GLU A 344 7.64 -14.65 1.46
N ARG A 345 7.96 -15.95 1.43
CA ARG A 345 6.97 -17.01 1.65
C ARG A 345 6.25 -16.87 2.99
N ALA A 346 6.98 -16.61 4.07
CA ALA A 346 6.38 -16.42 5.39
C ALA A 346 5.47 -15.18 5.48
N LEU A 347 5.71 -14.14 4.67
CA LEU A 347 4.85 -12.96 4.55
C LEU A 347 3.63 -13.24 3.67
N ALA A 348 3.80 -13.94 2.54
CA ALA A 348 2.71 -14.37 1.67
C ALA A 348 1.70 -15.25 2.42
N ASP A 349 2.18 -16.21 3.21
CA ASP A 349 1.33 -17.07 4.06
C ASP A 349 0.49 -16.28 5.07
N ARG A 350 0.96 -15.10 5.51
CA ARG A 350 0.20 -14.21 6.41
C ARG A 350 -0.90 -13.44 5.67
N GLY A 351 -0.74 -13.20 4.37
CA GLY A 351 -1.70 -12.55 3.49
C GLY A 351 -2.76 -13.49 2.92
N ALA A 352 -2.58 -14.82 3.06
CA ALA A 352 -3.54 -15.81 2.58
C ALA A 352 -4.96 -15.59 3.15
N VAL A 353 -5.96 -15.84 2.30
CA VAL A 353 -7.39 -15.68 2.61
C VAL A 353 -7.71 -16.41 3.92
N ARG A 354 -8.29 -15.68 4.87
CA ARG A 354 -8.62 -16.22 6.19
C ARG A 354 -9.71 -17.29 6.04
N GLU A 355 -9.36 -18.55 6.32
CA GLU A 355 -10.32 -19.68 6.25
C GLU A 355 -11.52 -19.54 7.20
N ASN A 356 -11.44 -18.65 8.21
CA ASN A 356 -12.37 -18.53 9.33
C ASN A 356 -12.60 -17.04 9.70
N LEU A 357 -13.32 -16.31 8.84
CA LEU A 357 -13.69 -14.89 9.06
C LEU A 357 -14.92 -14.72 9.97
N LEU A 358 -15.76 -15.75 10.02
CA LEU A 358 -17.02 -15.78 10.74
C LEU A 358 -16.81 -16.60 12.04
N PRO A 359 -17.50 -16.30 13.16
CA PRO A 359 -17.32 -17.02 14.42
C PRO A 359 -17.51 -18.53 14.24
N THR A 360 -16.54 -19.36 14.67
CA THR A 360 -16.41 -20.76 14.23
C THR A 360 -16.74 -21.82 15.28
N GLY A 361 -17.38 -21.45 16.40
CA GLY A 361 -17.73 -22.41 17.45
C GLY A 361 -18.96 -23.28 17.14
N ALA A 362 -19.85 -22.80 16.27
CA ALA A 362 -21.16 -23.39 16.03
C ALA A 362 -21.19 -24.32 14.81
N THR A 363 -22.12 -25.27 14.81
CA THR A 363 -22.39 -26.12 13.64
C THR A 363 -23.23 -25.38 12.61
N TYR A 364 -22.94 -25.62 11.33
CA TYR A 364 -23.79 -25.19 10.22
C TYR A 364 -25.10 -25.99 10.23
N VAL A 365 -26.21 -25.33 9.91
CA VAL A 365 -27.57 -25.90 9.97
C VAL A 365 -28.32 -25.89 8.64
N GLY A 366 -27.75 -25.26 7.61
CA GLY A 366 -28.33 -25.14 6.28
C GLY A 366 -29.31 -23.97 6.14
N SER A 367 -29.57 -23.56 4.90
CA SER A 367 -30.41 -22.39 4.61
C SER A 367 -31.88 -22.62 4.95
N GLU A 368 -32.39 -23.85 4.84
CA GLU A 368 -33.81 -24.13 5.15
C GLU A 368 -34.14 -23.88 6.63
N ALA A 369 -33.17 -23.99 7.55
CA ALA A 369 -33.36 -23.67 8.96
C ALA A 369 -33.77 -22.19 9.19
N CYS A 370 -33.34 -21.29 8.30
CA CYS A 370 -33.60 -19.85 8.40
C CYS A 370 -35.01 -19.47 7.93
N ARG A 371 -35.61 -20.27 7.05
CA ARG A 371 -36.79 -19.90 6.23
C ARG A 371 -38.03 -19.53 7.05
N SER A 372 -38.28 -20.21 8.16
CA SER A 372 -39.51 -20.01 8.94
C SER A 372 -39.53 -18.69 9.72
N CYS A 373 -38.35 -18.23 10.17
CA CYS A 373 -38.20 -16.97 10.89
C CYS A 373 -37.86 -15.79 9.97
N HIS A 374 -37.17 -16.04 8.86
CA HIS A 374 -36.73 -15.04 7.87
C HIS A 374 -37.31 -15.29 6.47
N PRO A 375 -38.65 -15.31 6.31
CA PRO A 375 -39.28 -15.68 5.04
C PRO A 375 -39.03 -14.67 3.91
N GLY A 376 -38.87 -13.38 4.23
CA GLY A 376 -38.60 -12.34 3.24
C GLY A 376 -37.19 -12.43 2.68
N GLU A 377 -36.19 -12.52 3.56
CA GLU A 377 -34.78 -12.69 3.20
C GLU A 377 -34.56 -13.99 2.43
N PHE A 378 -35.16 -15.10 2.89
CA PHE A 378 -35.08 -16.38 2.21
C PHE A 378 -35.67 -16.32 0.80
N ALA A 379 -36.82 -15.66 0.62
CA ALA A 379 -37.43 -15.50 -0.71
C ALA A 379 -36.50 -14.75 -1.67
N THR A 380 -35.94 -13.62 -1.24
CA THR A 380 -34.99 -12.84 -2.05
C THR A 380 -33.73 -13.63 -2.37
N TRP A 381 -33.09 -14.25 -1.37
CA TRP A 381 -31.88 -15.06 -1.58
C TRP A 381 -32.15 -16.27 -2.50
N SER A 382 -33.29 -16.96 -2.34
CA SER A 382 -33.61 -18.15 -3.14
C SER A 382 -33.78 -17.86 -4.65
N ALA A 383 -34.06 -16.60 -5.00
CA ALA A 383 -34.14 -16.15 -6.38
C ALA A 383 -32.76 -15.78 -6.98
N ASN A 384 -31.73 -15.60 -6.15
CA ASN A 384 -30.39 -15.21 -6.58
C ASN A 384 -29.56 -16.41 -7.08
N PRO A 385 -28.57 -16.18 -7.97
CA PRO A 385 -27.67 -17.23 -8.46
C PRO A 385 -26.97 -18.04 -7.37
N HIS A 386 -26.66 -17.43 -6.21
CA HIS A 386 -26.06 -18.11 -5.07
C HIS A 386 -26.86 -19.32 -4.57
N ALA A 387 -28.20 -19.24 -4.55
CA ALA A 387 -29.05 -20.34 -4.13
C ALA A 387 -29.03 -21.53 -5.12
N ARG A 388 -28.53 -21.29 -6.35
CA ARG A 388 -28.48 -22.23 -7.47
C ARG A 388 -27.05 -22.46 -7.96
N ALA A 389 -26.06 -22.10 -7.15
CA ALA A 389 -24.65 -22.08 -7.57
C ALA A 389 -24.16 -23.42 -8.13
N VAL A 390 -24.57 -24.56 -7.56
CA VAL A 390 -24.16 -25.88 -8.06
C VAL A 390 -24.75 -26.25 -9.43
N GLU A 391 -25.80 -25.56 -9.90
CA GLU A 391 -26.40 -25.84 -11.21
C GLU A 391 -25.44 -25.50 -12.35
N THR A 392 -24.58 -24.49 -12.18
CA THR A 392 -23.54 -24.16 -13.16
C THR A 392 -22.45 -25.22 -13.19
N LEU A 393 -22.10 -25.82 -12.05
CA LEU A 393 -21.17 -26.96 -12.02
C LEU A 393 -21.74 -28.17 -12.75
N ALA A 394 -23.06 -28.40 -12.64
CA ALA A 394 -23.72 -29.49 -13.33
C ALA A 394 -23.71 -29.32 -14.85
N ALA A 395 -23.86 -28.09 -15.33
CA ALA A 395 -23.72 -27.78 -16.75
C ALA A 395 -22.31 -28.09 -17.28
N GLU A 396 -21.28 -27.84 -16.46
CA GLU A 396 -19.86 -28.00 -16.81
C GLU A 396 -19.24 -29.34 -16.37
N GLN A 397 -20.04 -30.26 -15.82
CA GLN A 397 -19.60 -31.57 -15.30
C GLN A 397 -18.51 -31.47 -14.20
N GLN A 398 -18.59 -30.42 -13.37
CA GLN A 398 -17.64 -30.12 -12.28
C GLN A 398 -18.20 -30.39 -10.88
N GLU A 399 -19.30 -31.13 -10.74
CA GLU A 399 -20.02 -31.33 -9.46
C GLU A 399 -19.25 -32.16 -8.43
N ARG A 400 -18.10 -32.73 -8.83
CA ARG A 400 -17.17 -33.47 -7.95
C ARG A 400 -15.82 -32.78 -7.79
N ASN A 401 -15.62 -31.64 -8.45
CA ASN A 401 -14.38 -30.89 -8.36
C ASN A 401 -14.34 -30.17 -7.00
N THR A 402 -13.42 -30.57 -6.13
CA THR A 402 -13.31 -30.01 -4.77
C THR A 402 -13.01 -28.53 -4.75
N ASP A 403 -12.29 -28.03 -5.76
CA ASP A 403 -11.91 -26.63 -5.86
C ASP A 403 -13.14 -25.80 -6.24
N CYS A 404 -13.97 -26.29 -7.16
CA CYS A 404 -15.25 -25.66 -7.48
C CYS A 404 -16.23 -25.74 -6.32
N LEU A 405 -16.30 -26.88 -5.62
CA LEU A 405 -17.21 -27.06 -4.48
C LEU A 405 -16.86 -26.12 -3.31
N ALA A 406 -15.61 -25.65 -3.20
CA ALA A 406 -15.18 -24.67 -2.20
C ALA A 406 -15.98 -23.35 -2.27
N CYS A 407 -16.48 -23.00 -3.46
CA CYS A 407 -17.23 -21.78 -3.72
C CYS A 407 -18.69 -21.99 -4.14
N HIS A 408 -19.08 -23.21 -4.49
CA HIS A 408 -20.45 -23.52 -4.91
C HIS A 408 -21.27 -24.24 -3.85
N THR A 409 -20.69 -24.56 -2.67
CA THR A 409 -21.38 -25.21 -1.56
C THR A 409 -21.23 -24.45 -0.24
N THR A 410 -22.08 -24.76 0.73
CA THR A 410 -22.07 -24.11 2.04
C THR A 410 -21.05 -24.78 2.94
N ALA A 411 -20.01 -24.01 3.30
CA ALA A 411 -18.97 -24.39 4.26
C ALA A 411 -18.42 -25.83 4.11
N PRO A 412 -17.93 -26.23 2.93
CA PRO A 412 -17.47 -27.59 2.70
C PRO A 412 -16.39 -28.00 3.71
N GLY A 413 -16.52 -29.20 4.26
CA GLY A 413 -15.57 -29.76 5.24
C GLY A 413 -15.72 -29.23 6.67
N ASN A 414 -16.61 -28.27 6.94
CA ASN A 414 -16.87 -27.77 8.29
C ASN A 414 -17.97 -28.59 9.01
N PRO A 415 -18.01 -28.59 10.36
CA PRO A 415 -19.06 -29.28 11.13
C PRO A 415 -20.47 -28.81 10.74
N GLY A 416 -21.28 -29.71 10.18
CA GLY A 416 -22.63 -29.42 9.67
C GLY A 416 -22.67 -28.81 8.27
N GLY A 417 -21.51 -28.48 7.68
CA GLY A 417 -21.39 -27.98 6.30
C GLY A 417 -21.37 -29.10 5.27
N PHE A 418 -21.19 -28.74 3.99
CA PHE A 418 -21.22 -29.72 2.89
C PHE A 418 -20.17 -30.82 3.09
N PRO A 419 -20.55 -32.12 3.18
CA PRO A 419 -19.60 -33.15 3.55
C PRO A 419 -18.55 -33.42 2.46
N PRO A 420 -17.26 -33.62 2.82
CA PRO A 420 -16.22 -33.97 1.85
C PRO A 420 -16.58 -35.24 1.06
N GLY A 421 -16.47 -35.16 -0.27
CA GLY A 421 -16.74 -36.30 -1.17
C GLY A 421 -18.21 -36.67 -1.34
N ALA A 422 -19.15 -35.94 -0.73
CA ALA A 422 -20.58 -36.17 -0.94
C ALA A 422 -21.02 -35.70 -2.34
N ALA A 423 -22.03 -36.38 -2.90
CA ALA A 423 -22.67 -35.93 -4.13
C ALA A 423 -23.63 -34.77 -3.84
N VAL A 424 -23.61 -33.73 -4.67
CA VAL A 424 -24.49 -32.54 -4.52
C VAL A 424 -25.97 -32.89 -4.37
N SER A 425 -26.44 -33.96 -5.05
CA SER A 425 -27.83 -34.44 -4.98
C SER A 425 -28.23 -35.02 -3.62
N THR A 426 -27.27 -35.42 -2.78
CA THR A 426 -27.54 -36.03 -1.47
C THR A 426 -27.69 -35.00 -0.35
N HIS A 427 -27.25 -33.76 -0.58
CA HIS A 427 -27.27 -32.67 0.40
C HIS A 427 -27.78 -31.37 -0.25
N PRO A 428 -29.03 -31.34 -0.75
CA PRO A 428 -29.52 -30.23 -1.57
C PRO A 428 -29.54 -28.87 -0.85
N ASP A 429 -29.69 -28.86 0.48
CA ASP A 429 -29.68 -27.62 1.28
C ASP A 429 -28.27 -27.02 1.44
N LEU A 430 -27.23 -27.86 1.42
CA LEU A 430 -25.82 -27.45 1.54
C LEU A 430 -25.14 -27.33 0.17
N ALA A 431 -25.71 -27.93 -0.88
CA ALA A 431 -25.25 -27.84 -2.27
C ALA A 431 -25.69 -26.52 -2.91
N ARG A 432 -25.24 -25.40 -2.34
CA ARG A 432 -25.50 -24.02 -2.77
C ARG A 432 -24.62 -23.07 -1.98
N VAL A 433 -24.52 -21.82 -2.41
CA VAL A 433 -23.99 -20.74 -1.57
C VAL A 433 -25.12 -20.28 -0.64
N GLY A 434 -25.18 -20.92 0.53
CA GLY A 434 -26.24 -20.77 1.54
C GLY A 434 -26.11 -19.50 2.37
N CYS A 435 -27.11 -19.23 3.22
CA CYS A 435 -27.09 -18.08 4.14
C CYS A 435 -25.80 -18.06 4.96
N GLU A 436 -25.39 -19.22 5.43
CA GLU A 436 -24.23 -19.39 6.32
C GLU A 436 -22.88 -19.23 5.60
N SER A 437 -22.85 -19.21 4.25
CA SER A 437 -21.64 -18.86 3.49
C SER A 437 -21.24 -17.40 3.67
N CYS A 438 -22.19 -16.51 3.94
CA CYS A 438 -21.93 -15.08 4.17
C CYS A 438 -22.12 -14.67 5.63
N HIS A 439 -23.07 -15.29 6.33
CA HIS A 439 -23.49 -14.87 7.67
C HIS A 439 -22.86 -15.69 8.81
N GLY A 440 -22.25 -16.84 8.49
CA GLY A 440 -21.61 -17.73 9.45
C GLY A 440 -22.54 -18.84 9.94
N PRO A 441 -22.03 -19.79 10.75
CA PRO A 441 -22.80 -20.94 11.21
C PRO A 441 -23.97 -20.52 12.12
N GLY A 442 -25.16 -21.00 11.81
CA GLY A 442 -26.41 -20.65 12.47
C GLY A 442 -26.78 -21.51 13.68
N GLY A 443 -25.98 -22.52 14.03
CA GLY A 443 -26.28 -23.45 15.14
C GLY A 443 -26.61 -22.75 16.47
N ASP A 444 -25.77 -21.79 16.87
CA ASP A 444 -25.99 -20.99 18.08
C ASP A 444 -27.14 -19.99 17.93
N HIS A 445 -27.55 -19.67 16.70
CA HIS A 445 -28.66 -18.77 16.42
C HIS A 445 -30.03 -19.46 16.52
N VAL A 446 -30.11 -20.72 16.08
CA VAL A 446 -31.35 -21.49 16.05
C VAL A 446 -31.61 -22.30 17.33
N ALA A 447 -30.65 -22.36 18.26
CA ALA A 447 -30.81 -23.05 19.54
C ALA A 447 -31.97 -22.46 20.39
N GLU A 448 -32.64 -23.29 21.17
CA GLU A 448 -33.87 -22.90 21.91
C GLU A 448 -33.64 -21.78 22.94
N ASP A 449 -32.46 -21.72 23.55
CA ASP A 449 -32.02 -20.74 24.55
C ASP A 449 -31.02 -19.69 24.00
N ALA A 450 -30.88 -19.62 22.67
CA ALA A 450 -29.95 -18.75 21.99
C ALA A 450 -30.17 -17.26 22.29
N ARG A 451 -29.07 -16.55 22.54
CA ARG A 451 -29.01 -15.09 22.36
C ARG A 451 -28.98 -14.81 20.86
N ARG A 452 -30.15 -14.76 20.22
CA ARG A 452 -30.31 -14.61 18.74
C ARG A 452 -29.61 -13.38 18.15
N LEU A 453 -29.44 -12.31 18.93
CA LEU A 453 -28.72 -11.12 18.48
C LEU A 453 -27.22 -11.29 18.70
N GLY A 454 -26.44 -11.18 17.62
CA GLY A 454 -24.98 -11.28 17.64
C GLY A 454 -24.42 -12.70 17.50
N SER A 455 -25.28 -13.72 17.37
CA SER A 455 -24.87 -15.11 17.10
C SER A 455 -24.69 -15.42 15.61
N ILE A 456 -25.09 -14.49 14.73
CA ILE A 456 -24.87 -14.55 13.28
C ILE A 456 -24.44 -13.17 12.78
N VAL A 457 -23.60 -13.12 11.74
CA VAL A 457 -23.04 -11.86 11.23
C VAL A 457 -24.09 -11.09 10.43
N SER A 458 -24.37 -9.84 10.83
CA SER A 458 -25.10 -8.88 10.00
C SER A 458 -24.13 -8.20 9.04
N LEU A 459 -24.50 -8.10 7.75
CA LEU A 459 -23.73 -7.39 6.72
C LEU A 459 -24.27 -5.98 6.44
N ALA A 460 -25.49 -5.65 6.88
CA ALA A 460 -26.17 -4.39 6.52
C ALA A 460 -25.53 -3.12 7.12
N ASP A 461 -24.71 -3.28 8.15
CA ASP A 461 -24.04 -2.22 8.90
C ASP A 461 -22.51 -2.30 8.81
N LYS A 462 -22.00 -3.15 7.91
CA LYS A 462 -20.56 -3.38 7.71
C LYS A 462 -20.04 -2.51 6.58
N CYS A 463 -18.75 -2.15 6.64
CA CYS A 463 -18.11 -1.41 5.55
C CYS A 463 -17.94 -2.32 4.32
N ASP A 464 -18.50 -1.90 3.18
CA ASP A 464 -18.51 -2.67 1.93
C ASP A 464 -17.07 -2.99 1.45
N SER A 465 -16.15 -2.04 1.58
CA SER A 465 -14.75 -2.20 1.17
C SER A 465 -13.90 -3.03 2.15
N CYS A 466 -14.14 -2.96 3.47
CA CYS A 466 -13.25 -3.60 4.45
C CYS A 466 -13.71 -5.00 4.86
N VAL A 467 -15.02 -5.21 4.97
CA VAL A 467 -15.61 -6.43 5.54
C VAL A 467 -16.17 -7.32 4.46
N ILE A 468 -16.86 -6.75 3.48
CA ILE A 468 -17.60 -7.55 2.51
C ILE A 468 -16.65 -8.16 1.48
N LEU A 469 -15.57 -7.46 1.10
CA LEU A 469 -14.50 -8.06 0.30
C LEU A 469 -13.87 -9.31 0.96
N GLN A 470 -13.76 -9.36 2.28
CA GLN A 470 -13.19 -10.53 2.94
C GLN A 470 -14.09 -11.77 2.81
N ILE A 471 -15.42 -11.57 2.82
CA ILE A 471 -16.39 -12.66 2.70
C ILE A 471 -16.58 -13.05 1.23
N CYS A 472 -16.80 -12.07 0.35
CA CYS A 472 -17.09 -12.30 -1.06
C CYS A 472 -15.84 -12.70 -1.85
N GLY A 473 -14.69 -12.07 -1.56
CA GLY A 473 -13.41 -12.30 -2.24
C GLY A 473 -12.81 -13.68 -2.01
N ARG A 474 -13.37 -14.50 -1.10
CA ARG A 474 -13.04 -15.93 -1.01
C ARG A 474 -13.39 -16.69 -2.30
N CYS A 475 -14.38 -16.20 -3.05
CA CYS A 475 -14.86 -16.82 -4.28
C CYS A 475 -14.90 -15.86 -5.46
N HIS A 476 -14.97 -14.55 -5.20
CA HIS A 476 -14.90 -13.50 -6.21
C HIS A 476 -13.52 -12.84 -6.18
N ASP A 477 -12.50 -13.60 -6.58
CA ASP A 477 -11.16 -13.09 -6.86
C ASP A 477 -10.99 -12.82 -8.36
N ASP A 478 -9.84 -12.31 -8.78
CA ASP A 478 -9.59 -12.02 -10.20
C ASP A 478 -9.61 -13.26 -11.10
N ALA A 479 -9.37 -14.45 -10.54
CA ALA A 479 -9.41 -15.70 -11.31
C ALA A 479 -10.86 -16.14 -11.60
N ASN A 480 -11.77 -15.93 -10.64
CA ASN A 480 -13.14 -16.43 -10.69
C ASN A 480 -14.17 -15.35 -11.09
N ASP A 481 -13.91 -14.09 -10.80
CA ASP A 481 -14.74 -12.93 -11.14
C ASP A 481 -13.88 -11.68 -11.39
N PRO A 482 -13.20 -11.60 -12.57
CA PRO A 482 -12.30 -10.51 -12.91
C PRO A 482 -12.93 -9.13 -12.70
N GLY A 483 -12.24 -8.25 -11.96
CA GLY A 483 -12.70 -6.88 -11.70
C GLY A 483 -13.75 -6.75 -10.60
N PHE A 484 -14.05 -7.81 -9.85
CA PHE A 484 -14.98 -7.77 -8.72
C PHE A 484 -14.64 -6.68 -7.69
N GLU A 485 -13.35 -6.47 -7.39
CA GLU A 485 -12.91 -5.49 -6.41
C GLU A 485 -13.30 -4.04 -6.75
N PHE A 486 -13.52 -3.73 -8.03
CA PHE A 486 -13.94 -2.41 -8.50
C PHE A 486 -15.47 -2.26 -8.64
N GLU A 487 -16.21 -3.38 -8.63
CA GLU A 487 -17.68 -3.42 -8.78
C GLU A 487 -18.39 -3.87 -7.50
N VAL A 488 -17.66 -3.94 -6.38
CA VAL A 488 -18.13 -4.59 -5.15
C VAL A 488 -19.46 -4.00 -4.66
N GLU A 489 -19.60 -2.68 -4.64
CA GLU A 489 -20.83 -2.01 -4.18
C GLU A 489 -22.05 -2.39 -5.04
N GLU A 490 -21.90 -2.36 -6.37
CA GLU A 490 -22.97 -2.72 -7.30
C GLU A 490 -23.34 -4.20 -7.19
N LYS A 491 -22.34 -5.08 -7.07
CA LYS A 491 -22.53 -6.52 -6.92
C LYS A 491 -23.20 -6.87 -5.58
N ILE A 492 -22.80 -6.20 -4.49
CA ILE A 492 -23.45 -6.34 -3.18
C ILE A 492 -24.90 -5.91 -3.24
N GLU A 493 -25.21 -4.79 -3.87
CA GLU A 493 -26.59 -4.29 -3.95
C GLU A 493 -27.51 -5.27 -4.67
N ARG A 494 -27.01 -5.97 -5.70
CA ARG A 494 -27.77 -7.01 -6.42
C ARG A 494 -28.13 -8.22 -5.56
N VAL A 495 -27.34 -8.52 -4.54
CA VAL A 495 -27.59 -9.66 -3.63
C VAL A 495 -28.15 -9.22 -2.28
N ARG A 496 -28.27 -7.91 -2.03
CA ARG A 496 -28.75 -7.35 -0.77
C ARG A 496 -30.17 -7.82 -0.49
N HIS A 497 -30.37 -8.25 0.74
CA HIS A 497 -31.65 -8.67 1.29
C HIS A 497 -31.73 -8.20 2.74
N GLY A 498 -32.95 -8.07 3.27
CA GLY A 498 -33.17 -7.67 4.65
C GLY A 498 -34.23 -6.60 4.81
N THR A 499 -34.53 -6.33 6.08
CA THR A 499 -35.58 -5.40 6.51
C THR A 499 -35.02 -4.03 6.90
N ILE A 500 -33.75 -3.71 6.67
CA ILE A 500 -33.10 -2.47 7.13
C ILE A 500 -32.44 -1.72 5.96
N GLU A 501 -32.66 -0.40 5.87
CA GLU A 501 -32.05 0.53 4.92
C GLU A 501 -30.54 0.67 5.15
N ALA A 502 -29.77 0.62 4.05
CA ALA A 502 -28.30 0.71 4.08
C ALA A 502 -27.82 1.98 4.80
N GLY A 503 -26.90 1.82 5.75
CA GLY A 503 -26.24 2.93 6.46
C GLY A 503 -27.12 3.70 7.46
N THR A 504 -28.41 3.38 7.61
CA THR A 504 -29.31 4.13 8.52
C THR A 504 -29.80 3.32 9.71
N GLY A 505 -29.73 1.99 9.67
CA GLY A 505 -30.25 1.12 10.72
C GLY A 505 -31.78 1.13 10.86
N LYS A 506 -32.48 1.79 9.93
CA LYS A 506 -33.95 1.91 9.94
C LYS A 506 -34.61 0.81 9.13
N PRO A 507 -35.83 0.35 9.48
CA PRO A 507 -36.51 -0.63 8.67
C PRO A 507 -36.83 -0.13 7.25
N LEU A 508 -36.60 -0.94 6.22
CA LEU A 508 -37.02 -0.70 4.84
C LEU A 508 -38.55 -0.59 4.79
N ALA A 509 -39.05 0.59 4.40
CA ALA A 509 -40.47 0.80 4.19
C ALA A 509 -40.92 0.13 2.88
N ASP A 510 -41.67 -0.96 3.02
CA ASP A 510 -42.31 -1.77 1.96
C ASP A 510 -41.39 -2.44 0.91
N GLN A 511 -41.54 -3.76 0.79
CA GLN A 511 -40.79 -4.66 -0.12
C GLN A 511 -41.11 -4.47 -1.62
N ALA A 512 -41.67 -3.33 -2.03
CA ALA A 512 -42.14 -3.09 -3.39
C ALA A 512 -41.22 -2.11 -4.13
N ARG A 513 -40.32 -2.69 -4.94
CA ARG A 513 -39.51 -2.06 -6.00
C ARG A 513 -38.30 -1.24 -5.52
N LEU A 514 -37.13 -1.85 -5.63
CA LEU A 514 -35.85 -1.15 -5.78
C LEU A 514 -35.87 -0.36 -7.09
N THR A 515 -36.39 0.86 -7.03
CA THR A 515 -35.96 1.96 -7.90
C THR A 515 -35.51 3.08 -6.97
N HIS A 516 -34.21 3.18 -6.72
CA HIS A 516 -33.68 4.25 -5.90
C HIS A 516 -33.69 5.57 -6.70
N PRO A 517 -34.22 6.68 -6.15
CA PRO A 517 -34.05 8.00 -6.73
C PRO A 517 -32.69 8.57 -6.33
N ARG A 518 -31.61 8.15 -7.02
CA ARG A 518 -30.30 8.84 -7.02
C ARG A 518 -29.56 8.61 -8.34
N LEU A 519 -30.15 9.08 -9.44
CA LEU A 519 -29.44 9.35 -10.70
C LEU A 519 -29.91 10.68 -11.33
N GLU A 520 -30.25 11.67 -10.51
CA GLU A 520 -30.37 13.06 -10.94
C GLU A 520 -29.52 13.92 -10.00
N GLY A 521 -28.32 14.31 -10.47
CA GLY A 521 -27.44 15.16 -9.66
C GLY A 521 -25.98 15.25 -10.11
N PHE A 522 -25.48 14.33 -10.93
CA PHE A 522 -24.19 14.49 -11.61
C PHE A 522 -24.42 14.89 -13.06
N PRO A 523 -23.72 15.91 -13.60
CA PRO A 523 -23.81 16.21 -15.02
C PRO A 523 -23.26 15.00 -15.77
N ARG A 524 -24.14 14.29 -16.47
CA ARG A 524 -23.76 13.44 -17.59
C ARG A 524 -22.93 14.32 -18.53
N PHE A 525 -21.62 14.11 -18.58
CA PHE A 525 -20.83 14.61 -19.69
C PHE A 525 -21.34 13.90 -20.95
N ALA A 526 -22.30 14.53 -21.61
CA ALA A 526 -22.70 14.16 -22.95
C ALA A 526 -21.46 14.31 -23.84
N ILE A 527 -20.96 13.19 -24.32
CA ILE A 527 -20.04 13.14 -25.45
C ILE A 527 -20.82 13.70 -26.63
N HIS A 528 -20.61 15.00 -26.90
CA HIS A 528 -21.12 15.63 -28.11
C HIS A 528 -20.33 15.07 -29.29
N THR A 529 -20.88 14.06 -29.95
CA THR A 529 -20.50 13.73 -31.33
C THR A 529 -20.93 14.89 -32.21
N SER A 530 -19.94 15.64 -32.68
CA SER A 530 -20.09 16.72 -33.65
C SER A 530 -20.76 16.19 -34.92
N ASN A 531 -21.83 16.85 -35.36
CA ASN A 531 -22.18 16.84 -36.78
C ASN A 531 -22.53 18.26 -37.26
N ARG A 532 -22.06 18.54 -38.47
CA ARG A 532 -21.93 19.83 -39.16
C ARG A 532 -23.21 20.69 -39.20
N ALA A 533 -23.04 22.01 -39.07
CA ALA A 533 -23.62 22.99 -40.01
C ALA A 533 -23.01 24.40 -39.80
N SER A 534 -22.55 24.98 -40.89
CA SER A 534 -21.93 26.30 -41.05
C SER A 534 -22.93 27.44 -40.86
N ILE A 535 -22.58 28.52 -40.14
CA ILE A 535 -23.12 29.89 -40.34
C ILE A 535 -22.03 30.94 -40.00
N HIS A 536 -21.92 31.95 -40.86
CA HIS A 536 -20.98 33.08 -40.93
C HIS A 536 -20.90 34.01 -39.69
N PRO A 537 -19.83 34.84 -39.57
CA PRO A 537 -19.62 35.75 -38.45
C PRO A 537 -20.30 37.11 -38.67
N PRO A 538 -20.50 37.89 -37.60
CA PRO A 538 -20.42 39.34 -37.77
C PRO A 538 -19.55 40.04 -36.72
N HIS A 539 -18.65 40.86 -37.26
CA HIS A 539 -18.40 42.27 -36.95
C HIS A 539 -18.05 42.73 -35.52
N PHE A 540 -16.81 43.19 -35.42
CA PHE A 540 -16.34 44.27 -34.54
C PHE A 540 -17.14 45.57 -34.73
N ALA A 541 -17.41 46.27 -33.62
CA ALA A 541 -16.92 47.63 -33.26
C ALA A 541 -17.82 48.24 -32.12
N PRO A 542 -17.48 49.38 -31.47
CA PRO A 542 -17.02 49.34 -30.08
C PRO A 542 -17.69 50.37 -29.12
N ALA A 543 -17.29 50.26 -27.86
CA ALA A 543 -16.97 51.37 -26.93
C ALA A 543 -18.03 51.97 -25.98
N ARG A 544 -17.53 52.21 -24.75
CA ARG A 544 -17.89 53.19 -23.70
C ARG A 544 -19.11 52.81 -22.84
N ARG A 545 -19.07 52.96 -21.51
CA ARG A 545 -18.18 53.72 -20.60
C ARG A 545 -17.65 52.88 -19.46
#